data_AF-A0A257LCB6-F1
#
_entry.id   AF-A0A257LCB6-F1
#
_cell.length_a   1.000
_cell.length_b   1.000
_cell.length_c   1.000
_cell.angle_alpha   90.00
_cell.angle_beta   90.00
_cell.angle_gamma   90.00
#
_symmetry.space_group_name_H-M   'P 1'
#
loop_
_entity.id
_entity.type
_entity.pdbx_description
1 polymer ?
#
loop_
_entity_poly.entity_id
_entity_poly.type
_entity_poly.pdbx_seq_one_letter_code
_entity_poly.pdbx_strand_id
1 'polypeptide(L)'
;MYSPHFMVKKTVFLLFLCIGLNQAYAQRFLTKVFDSVFVTADIPYGFNYNYKGDSTTLLMDIYAPVGDTMQARPVVVLAHGGSFVQGSRKSADISTVCRKLGEMGYVTISIDYRLGINITSGKTLEQEFAQAVFRATQDGRAAVRFIYKSIANGNTQKLDINQIYTGGISAGGVLGLHLAFLDAPAELATLPINTDSLGGLEGNSGNPGYSWKVKGVVSLCGALSNVAFINNNKDISICNMHGTADATVPYKTDYFKFFGNNVALLQGSYSVDSAAQKQGIDTRLYTFNGADHVPFSGTSATQQKYMDTTLTYVAKYLYKHVTGITPTSILEPKNNSLLFDCYPNPSTDIIELTFTSTERKQIKLIDMQGSEVKAIETNGLEAQLLVSDLAKGMYLIEVKSTSSVLRKHILVQ
;
A
#
# COMPACT_ATOMS: atom_id res chain seq x y z
N MET A 1 60.97 62.92 -10.92
CA MET A 1 61.52 61.58 -10.65
C MET A 1 60.77 60.97 -9.48
N TYR A 2 60.53 59.66 -9.54
CA TYR A 2 59.79 58.79 -8.60
C TYR A 2 58.28 58.56 -8.84
N SER A 3 58.00 57.55 -9.65
CA SER A 3 56.97 56.50 -9.42
C SER A 3 57.40 55.67 -8.18
N PRO A 4 56.57 54.90 -7.41
CA PRO A 4 55.40 54.06 -7.77
C PRO A 4 54.26 54.12 -6.70
N HIS A 5 53.08 53.47 -6.80
CA HIS A 5 52.82 52.04 -6.65
C HIS A 5 51.33 51.73 -6.90
N PHE A 6 51.08 50.71 -7.72
CA PHE A 6 49.80 50.01 -7.85
C PHE A 6 49.50 49.24 -6.54
N MET A 7 48.37 49.52 -5.90
CA MET A 7 47.80 48.67 -4.84
C MET A 7 46.51 48.04 -5.37
N VAL A 8 46.59 46.76 -5.71
CA VAL A 8 45.43 45.91 -6.02
C VAL A 8 44.63 45.73 -4.73
N LYS A 9 43.41 46.29 -4.67
CA LYS A 9 42.44 45.99 -3.62
C LYS A 9 42.02 44.52 -3.74
N LYS A 10 42.48 43.68 -2.80
CA LYS A 10 41.90 42.35 -2.57
C LYS A 10 40.55 42.54 -1.88
N THR A 11 39.47 42.55 -2.66
CA THR A 11 38.11 42.39 -2.14
C THR A 11 37.94 40.93 -1.71
N VAL A 12 38.03 40.65 -0.41
CA VAL A 12 37.67 39.36 0.16
C VAL A 12 36.15 39.29 0.22
N PHE A 13 35.56 38.46 -0.63
CA PHE A 13 34.13 38.13 -0.61
C PHE A 13 33.90 37.14 0.54
N LEU A 14 33.29 37.59 1.63
CA LEU A 14 32.87 36.73 2.73
C LEU A 14 31.61 35.97 2.27
N LEU A 15 31.79 34.77 1.72
CA LEU A 15 30.69 33.87 1.42
C LEU A 15 30.20 33.27 2.76
N PHE A 16 29.02 33.70 3.22
CA PHE A 16 28.32 33.05 4.33
C PHE A 16 27.99 31.61 3.92
N LEU A 17 28.78 30.66 4.40
CA LEU A 17 28.52 29.23 4.28
C LEU A 17 27.49 28.84 5.34
N CYS A 18 26.20 29.03 5.04
CA CYS A 18 25.14 28.36 5.77
C CYS A 18 25.12 26.88 5.37
N ILE A 19 25.99 26.06 5.97
CA ILE A 19 25.77 24.61 6.01
C ILE A 19 24.59 24.39 6.95
N GLY A 20 23.39 24.36 6.39
CA GLY A 20 22.19 23.95 7.09
C GLY A 20 22.36 22.51 7.58
N LEU A 21 22.19 22.33 8.89
CA LEU A 21 22.02 21.05 9.54
C LEU A 21 20.86 20.30 8.86
N ASN A 22 21.14 19.21 8.15
CA ASN A 22 20.11 18.29 7.66
C ASN A 22 19.55 17.49 8.84
N GLN A 23 18.68 18.09 9.65
CA GLN A 23 17.65 17.29 10.31
C GLN A 23 16.69 16.83 9.22
N ALA A 24 16.48 15.52 9.11
CA ALA A 24 15.42 14.98 8.28
C ALA A 24 14.08 15.48 8.85
N TYR A 25 13.57 16.59 8.30
CA TYR A 25 12.27 17.11 8.70
C TYR A 25 11.20 16.05 8.41
N ALA A 26 10.37 15.75 9.40
CA ALA A 26 9.23 14.87 9.22
C ALA A 26 8.37 15.42 8.08
N GLN A 27 8.21 14.63 7.02
CA GLN A 27 7.46 15.02 5.84
C GLN A 27 6.04 14.50 5.97
N ARG A 28 5.08 15.44 6.04
CA ARG A 28 3.65 15.13 6.00
C ARG A 28 3.36 14.22 4.81
N PHE A 29 2.48 13.25 5.02
CA PHE A 29 2.08 12.19 4.10
C PHE A 29 3.13 11.09 3.85
N LEU A 30 4.36 11.22 4.36
CA LEU A 30 5.41 10.21 4.18
C LEU A 30 5.89 9.58 5.49
N THR A 31 5.99 10.39 6.54
CA THR A 31 6.49 9.98 7.86
C THR A 31 5.54 10.45 8.96
N LYS A 32 5.68 9.91 10.17
CA LYS A 32 4.88 10.35 11.31
C LYS A 32 5.13 11.84 11.60
N VAL A 33 4.07 12.65 11.56
CA VAL A 33 4.09 14.09 11.89
C VAL A 33 3.20 14.41 13.08
N PHE A 34 2.17 13.60 13.32
CA PHE A 34 1.22 13.77 14.42
C PHE A 34 1.44 12.70 15.48
N ASP A 35 1.41 13.10 16.75
CA ASP A 35 1.62 12.17 17.87
C ASP A 35 0.46 11.19 18.06
N SER A 36 -0.75 11.61 17.68
CA SER A 36 -1.98 10.83 17.85
C SER A 36 -3.03 11.14 16.78
N VAL A 37 -4.00 10.23 16.68
CA VAL A 37 -5.21 10.39 15.86
C VAL A 37 -6.44 10.27 16.75
N PHE A 38 -7.44 11.10 16.47
CA PHE A 38 -8.78 10.96 17.02
C PHE A 38 -9.56 9.95 16.18
N VAL A 39 -10.25 9.02 16.84
CA VAL A 39 -11.07 8.02 16.18
C VAL A 39 -12.54 8.32 16.44
N THR A 40 -13.26 8.72 15.39
CA THR A 40 -14.72 8.82 15.43
C THR A 40 -15.28 7.47 15.03
N ALA A 41 -15.73 6.69 16.00
CA ALA A 41 -16.14 5.31 15.81
C ALA A 41 -17.64 5.16 15.49
N ASP A 42 -17.98 3.99 14.95
CA ASP A 42 -19.36 3.49 14.80
C ASP A 42 -20.26 4.41 13.96
N ILE A 43 -19.70 5.10 12.95
CA ILE A 43 -20.46 5.99 12.06
C ILE A 43 -21.22 5.14 11.04
N PRO A 44 -22.56 5.23 10.97
CA PRO A 44 -23.33 4.56 9.92
C PRO A 44 -23.10 5.27 8.58
N TYR A 45 -22.60 4.53 7.60
CA TYR A 45 -22.43 5.04 6.24
C TYR A 45 -23.47 4.48 5.27
N GLY A 46 -24.13 3.38 5.62
CA GLY A 46 -25.03 2.69 4.72
C GLY A 46 -25.84 1.60 5.41
N PHE A 47 -26.66 0.93 4.61
CA PHE A 47 -27.57 -0.11 5.05
C PHE A 47 -27.93 -1.03 3.88
N ASN A 48 -27.96 -2.35 4.10
CA ASN A 48 -28.52 -3.30 3.14
C ASN A 48 -28.81 -4.66 3.82
N TYR A 49 -29.42 -5.60 3.09
CA TYR A 49 -29.63 -6.96 3.57
C TYR A 49 -28.40 -7.86 3.33
N ASN A 50 -28.09 -8.72 4.29
CA ASN A 50 -27.03 -9.73 4.18
C ASN A 50 -27.49 -10.95 3.37
N TYR A 51 -26.64 -11.98 3.30
CA TYR A 51 -26.93 -13.22 2.55
C TYR A 51 -28.10 -14.05 3.08
N LYS A 52 -28.54 -13.80 4.32
CA LYS A 52 -29.71 -14.43 4.96
C LYS A 52 -31.00 -13.62 4.78
N GLY A 53 -30.91 -12.41 4.23
CA GLY A 53 -32.03 -11.47 4.18
C GLY A 53 -32.15 -10.62 5.45
N ASP A 54 -31.20 -10.68 6.38
CA ASP A 54 -31.25 -9.86 7.58
C ASP A 54 -30.73 -8.46 7.30
N SER A 55 -31.44 -7.49 7.88
CA SER A 55 -31.09 -6.08 7.95
C SER A 55 -29.67 -5.88 8.51
N THR A 56 -28.78 -5.21 7.77
CA THR A 56 -27.39 -4.92 8.19
C THR A 56 -27.06 -3.45 8.02
N THR A 57 -26.81 -2.75 9.13
CA THR A 57 -26.23 -1.40 9.13
C THR A 57 -24.72 -1.49 8.87
N LEU A 58 -24.23 -0.67 7.96
CA LEU A 58 -22.81 -0.61 7.61
C LEU A 58 -22.15 0.52 8.36
N LEU A 59 -21.11 0.19 9.14
CA LEU A 59 -20.43 1.11 10.04
C LEU A 59 -18.99 1.36 9.57
N MET A 60 -18.46 2.53 9.91
CA MET A 60 -17.05 2.87 9.70
C MET A 60 -16.48 3.62 10.90
N ASP A 61 -15.16 3.55 11.03
CA ASP A 61 -14.39 4.32 11.99
C ASP A 61 -13.46 5.27 11.22
N ILE A 62 -13.51 6.56 11.54
CA ILE A 62 -12.69 7.61 10.90
C ILE A 62 -11.54 7.98 11.83
N TYR A 63 -10.31 7.87 11.33
CA TYR A 63 -9.07 8.22 12.02
C TYR A 63 -8.55 9.53 11.43
N ALA A 64 -8.54 10.59 12.24
CA ALA A 64 -8.06 11.91 11.83
C ALA A 64 -6.94 12.41 12.74
N PRO A 65 -5.87 13.02 12.20
CA PRO A 65 -4.77 13.57 12.99
C PRO A 65 -5.27 14.66 13.96
N VAL A 66 -4.86 14.57 15.22
CA VAL A 66 -5.18 15.59 16.24
C VAL A 66 -4.35 16.85 16.00
N GLY A 67 -4.98 18.01 16.05
CA GLY A 67 -4.31 19.31 15.87
C GLY A 67 -3.96 19.66 14.42
N ASP A 68 -4.42 18.87 13.44
CA ASP A 68 -4.17 19.19 12.03
C ASP A 68 -4.99 20.38 11.54
N THR A 69 -4.30 21.38 11.00
CA THR A 69 -4.88 22.62 10.49
C THR A 69 -5.14 22.59 8.98
N MET A 70 -4.76 21.52 8.27
CA MET A 70 -4.99 21.39 6.83
C MET A 70 -6.48 21.43 6.49
N GLN A 71 -6.84 22.18 5.43
CA GLN A 71 -8.24 22.42 5.05
C GLN A 71 -8.80 21.40 4.04
N ALA A 72 -7.93 20.63 3.38
CA ALA A 72 -8.29 19.56 2.47
C ALA A 72 -7.29 18.40 2.66
N ARG A 73 -7.75 17.30 3.25
CA ARG A 73 -6.91 16.16 3.64
C ARG A 73 -7.22 14.95 2.74
N PRO A 74 -6.19 14.33 2.14
CA PRO A 74 -6.35 13.09 1.39
C PRO A 74 -7.01 12.00 2.24
N VAL A 75 -7.91 11.24 1.62
CA VAL A 75 -8.72 10.22 2.29
C VAL A 75 -8.32 8.83 1.81
N VAL A 76 -8.16 7.89 2.74
CA VAL A 76 -7.88 6.47 2.42
C VAL A 76 -8.93 5.58 3.07
N VAL A 77 -9.81 5.00 2.24
CA VAL A 77 -10.88 4.07 2.67
C VAL A 77 -10.36 2.65 2.60
N LEU A 78 -10.29 1.97 3.73
CA LEU A 78 -9.64 0.67 3.88
C LEU A 78 -10.60 -0.38 4.43
N ALA A 79 -10.65 -1.53 3.78
CA ALA A 79 -11.46 -2.67 4.19
C ALA A 79 -10.60 -3.77 4.82
N HIS A 80 -11.14 -4.43 5.83
CA HIS A 80 -10.48 -5.53 6.54
C HIS A 80 -10.43 -6.82 5.71
N GLY A 81 -9.51 -7.72 6.08
CA GLY A 81 -9.47 -9.10 5.57
C GLY A 81 -10.44 -10.03 6.29
N GLY A 82 -10.44 -11.31 5.92
CA GLY A 82 -11.33 -12.33 6.50
C GLY A 82 -12.22 -13.04 5.50
N SER A 83 -11.75 -13.19 4.25
CA SER A 83 -12.39 -13.97 3.19
C SER A 83 -13.87 -13.64 2.96
N PHE A 84 -14.29 -12.40 3.23
CA PHE A 84 -15.69 -11.97 3.17
C PHE A 84 -16.66 -12.70 4.12
N VAL A 85 -16.18 -13.50 5.08
CA VAL A 85 -17.01 -14.26 6.02
C VAL A 85 -16.79 -13.86 7.48
N GLN A 86 -15.69 -13.13 7.76
CA GLN A 86 -15.33 -12.68 9.10
C GLN A 86 -14.55 -11.37 9.06
N GLY A 87 -14.22 -10.85 10.25
CA GLY A 87 -13.48 -9.61 10.45
C GLY A 87 -14.40 -8.42 10.73
N SER A 88 -13.80 -7.26 10.97
CA SER A 88 -14.53 -5.99 11.11
C SER A 88 -13.58 -4.81 10.87
N ARG A 89 -14.12 -3.59 10.80
CA ARG A 89 -13.32 -2.35 10.81
C ARG A 89 -12.38 -2.21 12.02
N LYS A 90 -12.59 -3.02 13.07
CA LYS A 90 -11.80 -3.04 14.31
C LYS A 90 -10.70 -4.11 14.29
N SER A 91 -10.53 -4.86 13.21
CA SER A 91 -9.42 -5.81 13.07
C SER A 91 -8.07 -5.12 13.31
N ALA A 92 -7.15 -5.80 14.01
CA ALA A 92 -5.92 -5.19 14.50
C ALA A 92 -5.00 -4.71 13.37
N ASP A 93 -4.91 -5.47 12.28
CA ASP A 93 -4.09 -5.16 11.12
C ASP A 93 -4.59 -3.90 10.39
N ILE A 94 -5.88 -3.84 10.05
CA ILE A 94 -6.46 -2.70 9.33
C ILE A 94 -6.47 -1.43 10.17
N SER A 95 -6.81 -1.54 11.47
CA SER A 95 -6.80 -0.38 12.37
C SER A 95 -5.39 0.15 12.62
N THR A 96 -4.37 -0.73 12.62
CA THR A 96 -2.96 -0.31 12.65
C THR A 96 -2.59 0.49 11.40
N VAL A 97 -2.95 0.01 10.21
CA VAL A 97 -2.70 0.74 8.95
C VAL A 97 -3.41 2.11 8.96
N CYS A 98 -4.69 2.14 9.31
CA CYS A 98 -5.47 3.37 9.41
C CYS A 98 -4.81 4.38 10.37
N ARG A 99 -4.45 3.94 11.58
CA ARG A 99 -3.82 4.79 12.60
C ARG A 99 -2.48 5.33 12.12
N LYS A 100 -1.61 4.49 11.56
CA LYS A 100 -0.27 4.88 11.11
C LYS A 100 -0.29 5.86 9.96
N LEU A 101 -1.19 5.67 8.99
CA LEU A 101 -1.41 6.67 7.94
C LEU A 101 -2.04 7.96 8.50
N GLY A 102 -2.95 7.87 9.46
CA GLY A 102 -3.50 9.04 10.14
C GLY A 102 -2.43 9.88 10.85
N GLU A 103 -1.47 9.24 11.51
CA GLU A 103 -0.29 9.87 12.12
C GLU A 103 0.62 10.57 11.10
N MET A 104 0.54 10.21 9.81
CA MET A 104 1.26 10.88 8.71
C MET A 104 0.48 12.09 8.14
N GLY A 105 -0.79 12.28 8.50
CA GLY A 105 -1.63 13.40 8.07
C GLY A 105 -2.79 13.04 7.14
N TYR A 106 -3.01 11.77 6.85
CA TYR A 106 -4.18 11.31 6.09
C TYR A 106 -5.44 11.31 6.98
N VAL A 107 -6.62 11.44 6.38
CA VAL A 107 -7.84 10.94 7.01
C VAL A 107 -8.03 9.51 6.53
N THR A 108 -8.00 8.53 7.42
CA THR A 108 -8.25 7.14 7.05
C THR A 108 -9.56 6.63 7.60
N ILE A 109 -10.21 5.74 6.87
CA ILE A 109 -11.53 5.22 7.19
C ILE A 109 -11.45 3.71 7.13
N SER A 110 -11.74 3.02 8.23
CA SER A 110 -11.92 1.57 8.21
C SER A 110 -13.41 1.23 8.15
N ILE A 111 -13.80 0.36 7.22
CA ILE A 111 -15.22 0.05 6.96
C ILE A 111 -15.55 -1.40 7.33
N ASP A 112 -16.73 -1.60 7.93
CA ASP A 112 -17.42 -2.88 7.83
C ASP A 112 -18.04 -3.00 6.45
N TYR A 113 -18.20 -4.22 5.96
CA TYR A 113 -18.98 -4.56 4.77
C TYR A 113 -19.77 -5.84 5.03
N ARG A 114 -20.80 -6.13 4.23
CA ARG A 114 -21.62 -7.34 4.44
C ARG A 114 -20.78 -8.60 4.30
N LEU A 115 -20.84 -9.44 5.33
CA LEU A 115 -20.14 -10.70 5.40
C LEU A 115 -21.08 -11.89 5.17
N GLY A 116 -20.47 -13.00 4.77
CA GLY A 116 -21.04 -14.33 4.77
C GLY A 116 -21.47 -14.84 3.41
N ILE A 117 -21.66 -16.16 3.36
CA ILE A 117 -22.04 -16.97 2.21
C ILE A 117 -23.13 -17.96 2.63
N ASN A 118 -24.00 -18.37 1.71
CA ASN A 118 -25.04 -19.36 1.97
C ASN A 118 -24.64 -20.73 1.44
N ILE A 119 -23.99 -21.55 2.26
CA ILE A 119 -23.56 -22.92 1.87
C ILE A 119 -24.72 -23.90 1.67
N THR A 120 -25.95 -23.51 2.01
CA THR A 120 -27.16 -24.33 1.83
C THR A 120 -28.07 -23.83 0.70
N SER A 121 -27.64 -22.84 -0.09
CA SER A 121 -28.46 -22.23 -1.15
C SER A 121 -28.65 -23.10 -2.39
N GLY A 122 -27.87 -24.18 -2.52
CA GLY A 122 -27.77 -24.99 -3.75
C GLY A 122 -26.86 -24.38 -4.82
N LYS A 123 -26.29 -23.19 -4.61
CA LYS A 123 -25.27 -22.60 -5.50
C LYS A 123 -23.89 -23.21 -5.22
N THR A 124 -22.98 -23.10 -6.19
CA THR A 124 -21.58 -23.49 -5.98
C THR A 124 -20.89 -22.51 -5.01
N LEU A 125 -19.79 -22.95 -4.38
CA LEU A 125 -18.98 -22.06 -3.54
C LEU A 125 -18.46 -20.85 -4.33
N GLU A 126 -18.06 -21.04 -5.59
CA GLU A 126 -17.65 -19.95 -6.47
C GLU A 126 -18.73 -18.87 -6.57
N GLN A 127 -19.97 -19.28 -6.82
CA GLN A 127 -21.11 -18.36 -6.93
C GLN A 127 -21.36 -17.62 -5.61
N GLU A 128 -21.36 -18.33 -4.48
CA GLU A 128 -21.60 -17.71 -3.18
C GLU A 128 -20.50 -16.70 -2.80
N PHE A 129 -19.23 -17.03 -3.05
CA PHE A 129 -18.13 -16.09 -2.85
C PHE A 129 -18.19 -14.91 -3.84
N ALA A 130 -18.55 -15.13 -5.10
CA ALA A 130 -18.77 -14.04 -6.05
C ALA A 130 -19.88 -13.09 -5.58
N GLN A 131 -20.97 -13.62 -5.01
CA GLN A 131 -22.02 -12.78 -4.41
C GLN A 131 -21.50 -12.00 -3.19
N ALA A 132 -20.64 -12.61 -2.36
CA ALA A 132 -20.03 -11.93 -1.20
C ALA A 132 -19.09 -10.79 -1.63
N VAL A 133 -18.21 -11.04 -2.60
CA VAL A 133 -17.34 -10.02 -3.22
C VAL A 133 -18.18 -8.88 -3.80
N PHE A 134 -19.26 -9.20 -4.51
CA PHE A 134 -20.12 -8.19 -5.14
C PHE A 134 -20.85 -7.33 -4.10
N ARG A 135 -21.42 -7.93 -3.05
CA ARG A 135 -22.03 -7.18 -1.93
C ARG A 135 -21.02 -6.25 -1.27
N ALA A 136 -19.83 -6.77 -0.95
CA ALA A 136 -18.77 -5.99 -0.32
C ALA A 136 -18.28 -4.84 -1.20
N THR A 137 -18.19 -5.06 -2.51
CA THR A 137 -17.84 -4.03 -3.51
C THR A 137 -18.83 -2.87 -3.49
N GLN A 138 -20.14 -3.17 -3.50
CA GLN A 138 -21.19 -2.16 -3.40
C GLN A 138 -21.18 -1.42 -2.06
N ASP A 139 -20.85 -2.10 -0.97
CA ASP A 139 -20.75 -1.51 0.37
C ASP A 139 -19.57 -0.54 0.43
N GLY A 140 -18.41 -0.92 -0.12
CA GLY A 140 -17.28 -0.01 -0.30
C GLY A 140 -17.63 1.22 -1.16
N ARG A 141 -18.38 1.04 -2.25
CA ARG A 141 -18.90 2.17 -3.04
C ARG A 141 -19.80 3.08 -2.21
N ALA A 142 -20.68 2.53 -1.38
CA ALA A 142 -21.51 3.33 -0.47
C ALA A 142 -20.69 4.14 0.55
N ALA A 143 -19.55 3.61 1.03
CA ALA A 143 -18.62 4.35 1.87
C ALA A 143 -17.94 5.51 1.11
N VAL A 144 -17.52 5.30 -0.14
CA VAL A 144 -16.99 6.40 -0.96
C VAL A 144 -18.07 7.45 -1.25
N ARG A 145 -19.29 7.03 -1.58
CA ARG A 145 -20.43 7.95 -1.76
C ARG A 145 -20.73 8.76 -0.50
N PHE A 146 -20.58 8.16 0.69
CA PHE A 146 -20.70 8.88 1.95
C PHE A 146 -19.70 10.03 2.05
N ILE A 147 -18.45 9.83 1.61
CA ILE A 147 -17.41 10.87 1.63
C ILE A 147 -17.80 12.02 0.71
N TYR A 148 -18.19 11.73 -0.54
CA TYR A 148 -18.69 12.74 -1.47
C TYR A 148 -19.87 13.53 -0.89
N LYS A 149 -20.84 12.84 -0.29
CA LYS A 149 -21.97 13.45 0.40
C LYS A 149 -21.55 14.33 1.57
N SER A 150 -20.63 13.86 2.41
CA SER A 150 -20.11 14.61 3.54
C SER A 150 -19.39 15.88 3.09
N ILE A 151 -18.67 15.83 1.97
CA ILE A 151 -17.99 17.00 1.40
C ILE A 151 -19.01 18.00 0.87
N ALA A 152 -20.01 17.54 0.11
CA ALA A 152 -21.08 18.39 -0.40
C ALA A 152 -21.88 19.06 0.73
N ASN A 153 -22.00 18.40 1.88
CA ASN A 153 -22.72 18.89 3.05
C ASN A 153 -21.81 19.64 4.04
N GLY A 154 -20.96 20.52 3.53
CA GLY A 154 -20.16 21.45 4.33
C GLY A 154 -18.77 20.95 4.74
N ASN A 155 -18.42 19.69 4.45
CA ASN A 155 -17.07 19.14 4.61
C ASN A 155 -16.45 19.39 5.99
N THR A 156 -17.19 19.14 7.07
CA THR A 156 -16.73 19.41 8.45
C THR A 156 -15.47 18.62 8.83
N GLN A 157 -15.22 17.51 8.14
CA GLN A 157 -14.01 16.69 8.28
C GLN A 157 -12.84 17.15 7.38
N LYS A 158 -12.97 18.27 6.65
CA LYS A 158 -11.90 18.86 5.82
C LYS A 158 -11.26 17.84 4.87
N LEU A 159 -12.08 17.04 4.20
CA LEU A 159 -11.69 15.97 3.28
C LEU A 159 -11.41 16.56 1.90
N ASP A 160 -10.40 16.05 1.21
CA ASP A 160 -10.08 16.43 -0.16
C ASP A 160 -10.82 15.52 -1.15
N ILE A 161 -11.79 16.10 -1.86
CA ILE A 161 -12.59 15.40 -2.88
C ILE A 161 -11.76 14.88 -4.06
N ASN A 162 -10.60 15.49 -4.31
CA ASN A 162 -9.73 15.13 -5.43
C ASN A 162 -8.69 14.06 -5.05
N GLN A 163 -8.64 13.66 -3.78
CA GLN A 163 -7.62 12.76 -3.23
C GLN A 163 -8.25 11.65 -2.38
N ILE A 164 -9.16 10.88 -2.99
CA ILE A 164 -9.80 9.73 -2.36
C ILE A 164 -9.17 8.44 -2.89
N TYR A 165 -8.62 7.64 -1.99
CA TYR A 165 -8.03 6.33 -2.28
C TYR A 165 -8.85 5.24 -1.59
N THR A 166 -8.84 4.03 -2.14
CA THR A 166 -9.48 2.86 -1.53
C THR A 166 -8.50 1.70 -1.40
N GLY A 167 -8.92 0.58 -0.81
CA GLY A 167 -8.08 -0.59 -0.68
C GLY A 167 -8.40 -1.43 0.54
N GLY A 168 -7.44 -2.25 0.93
CA GLY A 168 -7.57 -3.07 2.12
C GLY A 168 -6.64 -4.27 2.12
N ILE A 169 -6.90 -5.15 3.08
CA ILE A 169 -6.10 -6.36 3.34
C ILE A 169 -6.89 -7.58 2.88
N SER A 170 -6.26 -8.51 2.15
CA SER A 170 -6.86 -9.78 1.73
C SER A 170 -8.20 -9.53 0.99
N ALA A 171 -9.32 -10.00 1.55
CA ALA A 171 -10.67 -9.69 1.07
C ALA A 171 -10.93 -8.19 0.86
N GLY A 172 -10.38 -7.32 1.71
CA GLY A 172 -10.46 -5.86 1.53
C GLY A 172 -9.65 -5.35 0.33
N GLY A 173 -8.54 -6.01 -0.01
CA GLY A 173 -7.78 -5.70 -1.23
C GLY A 173 -8.55 -6.13 -2.49
N VAL A 174 -9.19 -7.31 -2.45
CA VAL A 174 -10.11 -7.78 -3.50
C VAL A 174 -11.26 -6.78 -3.67
N LEU A 175 -11.90 -6.36 -2.57
CA LEU A 175 -12.96 -5.34 -2.56
C LEU A 175 -12.47 -4.04 -3.22
N GLY A 176 -11.34 -3.50 -2.78
CA GLY A 176 -10.81 -2.22 -3.30
C GLY A 176 -10.54 -2.24 -4.80
N LEU A 177 -9.99 -3.36 -5.31
CA LEU A 177 -9.77 -3.55 -6.75
C LEU A 177 -11.10 -3.63 -7.53
N HIS A 178 -12.07 -4.40 -7.07
CA HIS A 178 -13.38 -4.49 -7.74
C HIS A 178 -14.15 -3.16 -7.65
N LEU A 179 -14.06 -2.44 -6.53
CA LEU A 179 -14.68 -1.12 -6.37
C LEU A 179 -14.19 -0.17 -7.46
N ALA A 180 -12.88 -0.14 -7.70
CA ALA A 180 -12.26 0.76 -8.65
C ALA A 180 -12.45 0.35 -10.11
N PHE A 181 -12.38 -0.96 -10.42
CA PHE A 181 -12.25 -1.44 -11.80
C PHE A 181 -13.44 -2.21 -12.36
N LEU A 182 -14.33 -2.79 -11.54
CA LEU A 182 -15.56 -3.40 -12.05
C LEU A 182 -16.59 -2.30 -12.33
N ASP A 183 -16.39 -1.49 -13.36
CA ASP A 183 -17.09 -0.23 -13.60
C ASP A 183 -17.93 -0.15 -14.88
N ALA A 184 -18.06 -1.25 -15.62
CA ALA A 184 -18.90 -1.30 -16.81
C ALA A 184 -20.00 -2.37 -16.74
N PRO A 185 -21.24 -2.09 -17.20
CA PRO A 185 -22.31 -3.10 -17.24
C PRO A 185 -21.95 -4.38 -18.00
N ALA A 186 -21.14 -4.28 -19.07
CA ALA A 186 -20.72 -5.43 -19.85
C ALA A 186 -19.84 -6.41 -19.06
N GLU A 187 -19.11 -5.93 -18.03
CA GLU A 187 -18.27 -6.77 -17.19
C GLU A 187 -19.09 -7.64 -16.25
N LEU A 188 -20.30 -7.20 -15.86
CA LEU A 188 -21.19 -7.96 -14.99
C LEU A 188 -21.60 -9.30 -15.61
N ALA A 189 -21.73 -9.36 -16.93
CA ALA A 189 -22.06 -10.60 -17.66
C ALA A 189 -20.95 -11.68 -17.55
N THR A 190 -19.74 -11.30 -17.12
CA THR A 190 -18.63 -12.24 -16.91
C THR A 190 -18.63 -12.87 -15.51
N LEU A 191 -19.46 -12.38 -14.59
CA LEU A 191 -19.55 -12.89 -13.24
C LEU A 191 -20.48 -14.11 -13.17
N PRO A 192 -20.19 -15.13 -12.34
CA PRO A 192 -21.00 -16.34 -12.25
C PRO A 192 -22.29 -16.15 -11.43
N ILE A 193 -22.84 -14.93 -11.38
CA ILE A 193 -23.95 -14.54 -10.48
C ILE A 193 -24.98 -13.66 -11.19
N ASN A 194 -26.22 -13.65 -10.70
CA ASN A 194 -27.22 -12.68 -11.11
C ASN A 194 -27.04 -11.36 -10.34
N THR A 195 -26.38 -10.39 -10.97
CA THR A 195 -26.09 -9.08 -10.37
C THR A 195 -27.31 -8.19 -10.20
N ASP A 196 -28.34 -8.34 -11.04
CA ASP A 196 -29.56 -7.53 -10.97
C ASP A 196 -30.31 -7.80 -9.66
N SER A 197 -30.37 -9.07 -9.25
CA SER A 197 -30.92 -9.47 -7.96
C SER A 197 -30.18 -8.90 -6.75
N LEU A 198 -28.97 -8.39 -6.95
CA LEU A 198 -28.10 -7.81 -5.92
C LEU A 198 -28.02 -6.28 -6.01
N GLY A 199 -28.80 -5.63 -6.87
CA GLY A 199 -28.81 -4.16 -7.02
C GLY A 199 -27.88 -3.62 -8.10
N GLY A 200 -27.38 -4.48 -9.00
CA GLY A 200 -26.60 -4.08 -10.16
C GLY A 200 -25.26 -3.43 -9.82
N LEU A 201 -24.68 -2.74 -10.82
CA LEU A 201 -23.36 -2.12 -10.73
C LEU A 201 -23.25 -1.10 -9.59
N GLU A 202 -24.24 -0.22 -9.49
CA GLU A 202 -24.24 0.89 -8.53
C GLU A 202 -24.45 0.43 -7.08
N GLY A 203 -25.25 -0.62 -6.88
CA GLY A 203 -25.59 -1.15 -5.57
C GLY A 203 -26.47 -0.22 -4.73
N ASN A 204 -27.24 -0.84 -3.84
CA ASN A 204 -28.28 -0.17 -3.05
C ASN A 204 -27.89 0.10 -1.59
N SER A 205 -26.60 0.02 -1.26
CA SER A 205 -26.13 0.08 0.13
C SER A 205 -26.12 1.48 0.77
N GLY A 206 -26.43 2.54 0.00
CA GLY A 206 -26.65 3.89 0.54
C GLY A 206 -25.96 5.02 -0.22
N ASN A 207 -26.39 6.25 0.09
CA ASN A 207 -25.92 7.51 -0.51
C ASN A 207 -26.06 7.59 -2.05
N PRO A 208 -27.23 7.24 -2.62
CA PRO A 208 -27.44 7.29 -4.07
C PRO A 208 -27.25 8.71 -4.63
N GLY A 209 -26.82 8.81 -5.89
CA GLY A 209 -26.59 10.08 -6.58
C GLY A 209 -25.22 10.73 -6.32
N TYR A 210 -24.44 10.23 -5.37
CA TYR A 210 -23.04 10.65 -5.17
C TYR A 210 -22.07 9.73 -5.92
N SER A 211 -20.89 10.28 -6.27
CA SER A 211 -19.82 9.53 -6.94
C SER A 211 -19.20 8.49 -6.00
N TRP A 212 -18.65 7.43 -6.59
CA TRP A 212 -17.81 6.43 -5.92
C TRP A 212 -16.40 6.34 -6.54
N LYS A 213 -16.03 7.28 -7.42
CA LYS A 213 -14.72 7.30 -8.09
C LYS A 213 -13.60 7.60 -7.08
N VAL A 214 -12.42 7.02 -7.37
CA VAL A 214 -11.22 7.09 -6.53
C VAL A 214 -10.00 7.36 -7.41
N LYS A 215 -8.93 7.92 -6.82
CA LYS A 215 -7.62 8.18 -7.46
C LYS A 215 -6.69 6.98 -7.48
N GLY A 216 -6.94 6.00 -6.64
CA GLY A 216 -6.11 4.80 -6.60
C GLY A 216 -6.51 3.77 -5.55
N VAL A 217 -5.85 2.62 -5.64
CA VAL A 217 -6.13 1.43 -4.84
C VAL A 217 -4.87 0.97 -4.11
N VAL A 218 -4.97 0.75 -2.80
CA VAL A 218 -3.95 0.09 -1.98
C VAL A 218 -4.38 -1.36 -1.74
N SER A 219 -3.89 -2.27 -2.56
CA SER A 219 -4.20 -3.70 -2.52
C SER A 219 -3.12 -4.46 -1.75
N LEU A 220 -3.43 -4.86 -0.52
CA LEU A 220 -2.53 -5.64 0.33
C LEU A 220 -3.00 -7.11 0.32
N CYS A 221 -2.32 -7.97 -0.44
CA CYS A 221 -2.69 -9.36 -0.70
C CYS A 221 -4.09 -9.52 -1.35
N GLY A 222 -4.45 -8.59 -2.26
CA GLY A 222 -5.70 -8.64 -3.02
C GLY A 222 -5.58 -9.29 -4.39
N ALA A 223 -6.72 -9.47 -5.06
CA ALA A 223 -6.83 -10.05 -6.40
C ALA A 223 -8.09 -9.56 -7.12
N LEU A 224 -8.12 -9.73 -8.45
CA LEU A 224 -9.33 -9.59 -9.28
C LEU A 224 -9.82 -10.98 -9.74
N SER A 225 -11.13 -11.13 -9.94
CA SER A 225 -11.65 -12.31 -10.66
C SER A 225 -11.31 -12.26 -12.15
N ASN A 226 -11.16 -11.06 -12.71
CA ASN A 226 -10.74 -10.85 -14.08
C ASN A 226 -9.95 -9.53 -14.23
N VAL A 227 -8.68 -9.59 -14.61
CA VAL A 227 -7.84 -8.41 -14.87
C VAL A 227 -8.27 -7.63 -16.11
N ALA A 228 -9.18 -8.16 -16.94
CA ALA A 228 -9.78 -7.41 -18.03
C ALA A 228 -10.63 -6.23 -17.56
N PHE A 229 -11.07 -6.22 -16.29
CA PHE A 229 -11.71 -5.05 -15.65
C PHE A 229 -10.76 -3.83 -15.62
N ILE A 230 -9.45 -4.06 -15.73
CA ILE A 230 -8.47 -2.99 -15.90
C ILE A 230 -8.54 -2.51 -17.35
N ASN A 231 -9.51 -1.64 -17.63
CA ASN A 231 -10.02 -1.28 -18.96
C ASN A 231 -9.44 0.03 -19.53
N ASN A 232 -8.16 0.33 -19.27
CA ASN A 232 -7.44 1.54 -19.71
C ASN A 232 -7.90 2.85 -19.03
N ASN A 233 -8.60 2.77 -17.90
CA ASN A 233 -8.84 3.93 -17.03
C ASN A 233 -7.53 4.36 -16.33
N LYS A 234 -6.76 5.24 -16.97
CA LYS A 234 -5.45 5.73 -16.50
C LYS A 234 -5.51 6.71 -15.34
N ASP A 235 -6.70 7.11 -14.92
CA ASP A 235 -6.90 8.03 -13.79
C ASP A 235 -6.81 7.33 -12.43
N ILE A 236 -6.81 6.00 -12.41
CA ILE A 236 -6.74 5.17 -11.21
C ILE A 236 -5.36 4.54 -11.11
N SER A 237 -4.62 4.85 -10.05
CA SER A 237 -3.31 4.24 -9.75
C SER A 237 -3.44 3.01 -8.84
N ILE A 238 -2.45 2.11 -8.83
CA ILE A 238 -2.48 0.88 -8.03
C ILE A 238 -1.20 0.68 -7.23
N CYS A 239 -1.34 0.41 -5.93
CA CYS A 239 -0.27 -0.03 -5.05
C CYS A 239 -0.55 -1.45 -4.59
N ASN A 240 0.25 -2.39 -5.06
CA ASN A 240 0.13 -3.80 -4.74
C ASN A 240 1.24 -4.25 -3.78
N MET A 241 0.90 -5.12 -2.83
CA MET A 241 1.87 -5.86 -2.00
C MET A 241 1.40 -7.29 -1.78
N HIS A 242 2.29 -8.28 -1.90
CA HIS A 242 1.85 -9.68 -1.87
C HIS A 242 3.02 -10.65 -1.57
N GLY A 243 2.75 -11.74 -0.87
CA GLY A 243 3.69 -12.84 -0.66
C GLY A 243 3.73 -13.81 -1.85
N THR A 244 4.91 -14.35 -2.20
CA THR A 244 5.01 -15.31 -3.33
C THR A 244 4.57 -16.73 -2.97
N ALA A 245 4.51 -17.05 -1.68
CA ALA A 245 4.07 -18.35 -1.16
C ALA A 245 2.65 -18.28 -0.57
N ASP A 246 1.87 -17.25 -0.93
CA ASP A 246 0.49 -17.06 -0.46
C ASP A 246 -0.41 -18.24 -0.87
N ALA A 247 -0.79 -19.05 0.12
CA ALA A 247 -1.61 -20.23 -0.09
C ALA A 247 -3.12 -19.95 -0.07
N THR A 248 -3.53 -18.71 0.20
CA THR A 248 -4.95 -18.32 0.35
C THR A 248 -5.43 -17.54 -0.87
N VAL A 249 -4.81 -16.39 -1.13
CA VAL A 249 -5.07 -15.56 -2.31
C VAL A 249 -3.85 -15.69 -3.21
N PRO A 250 -4.01 -16.12 -4.47
CA PRO A 250 -2.84 -16.42 -5.29
C PRO A 250 -2.05 -15.15 -5.61
N TYR A 251 -0.72 -15.26 -5.64
CA TYR A 251 0.16 -14.17 -6.06
C TYR A 251 0.01 -13.82 -7.56
N LYS A 252 -0.12 -14.86 -8.39
CA LYS A 252 -0.35 -14.80 -9.84
C LYS A 252 -1.80 -15.22 -10.15
N THR A 253 -2.02 -15.91 -11.26
CA THR A 253 -3.30 -16.55 -11.57
C THR A 253 -3.31 -17.96 -11.02
N ASP A 254 -4.16 -18.23 -10.04
CA ASP A 254 -4.40 -19.58 -9.50
C ASP A 254 -5.75 -19.58 -8.74
N TYR A 255 -6.09 -20.67 -8.08
CA TYR A 255 -7.31 -20.77 -7.28
C TYR A 255 -7.16 -20.08 -5.92
N PHE A 256 -8.15 -19.25 -5.58
CA PHE A 256 -8.47 -18.93 -4.19
C PHE A 256 -8.85 -20.21 -3.46
N LYS A 257 -8.24 -20.42 -2.29
CA LYS A 257 -8.50 -21.59 -1.46
C LYS A 257 -9.29 -21.22 -0.22
N PHE A 258 -10.36 -21.97 0.04
CA PHE A 258 -11.14 -21.87 1.26
C PHE A 258 -11.20 -23.24 1.94
N PHE A 259 -10.68 -23.34 3.17
CA PHE A 259 -10.47 -24.62 3.87
C PHE A 259 -9.74 -25.67 3.01
N GLY A 260 -8.72 -25.25 2.25
CA GLY A 260 -7.94 -26.13 1.39
C GLY A 260 -8.59 -26.52 0.06
N ASN A 261 -9.85 -26.15 -0.18
CA ASN A 261 -10.56 -26.41 -1.42
C ASN A 261 -10.39 -25.26 -2.41
N ASN A 262 -10.18 -25.58 -3.69
CA ASN A 262 -10.18 -24.61 -4.77
C ASN A 262 -11.60 -24.08 -5.00
N VAL A 263 -11.81 -22.78 -4.87
CA VAL A 263 -13.14 -22.15 -4.97
C VAL A 263 -13.32 -21.37 -6.26
N ALA A 264 -12.42 -20.44 -6.55
CA ALA A 264 -12.53 -19.55 -7.70
C ALA A 264 -11.15 -19.24 -8.25
N LEU A 265 -11.02 -19.15 -9.57
CA LEU A 265 -9.78 -18.68 -10.18
C LEU A 265 -9.66 -17.17 -9.95
N LEU A 266 -8.59 -16.74 -9.29
CA LEU A 266 -8.31 -15.34 -9.04
C LEU A 266 -6.97 -14.94 -9.66
N GLN A 267 -6.84 -13.66 -9.96
CA GLN A 267 -5.66 -13.05 -10.52
C GLN A 267 -5.09 -12.05 -9.52
N GLY A 268 -4.05 -12.50 -8.82
CA GLY A 268 -3.38 -11.78 -7.75
C GLY A 268 -2.60 -10.56 -8.16
N SER A 269 -1.93 -9.97 -7.19
CA SER A 269 -1.16 -8.73 -7.34
C SER A 269 -0.15 -8.74 -8.49
N TYR A 270 0.52 -9.86 -8.80
CA TYR A 270 1.40 -9.93 -9.97
C TYR A 270 0.63 -9.81 -11.29
N SER A 271 -0.50 -10.53 -11.40
CA SER A 271 -1.35 -10.50 -12.58
C SER A 271 -2.03 -9.14 -12.76
N VAL A 272 -2.49 -8.53 -11.66
CA VAL A 272 -3.05 -7.17 -11.62
C VAL A 272 -2.02 -6.14 -12.06
N ASP A 273 -0.81 -6.17 -11.48
CA ASP A 273 0.27 -5.25 -11.85
C ASP A 273 0.67 -5.41 -13.33
N SER A 274 0.84 -6.66 -13.80
CA SER A 274 1.16 -6.96 -15.20
C SER A 274 0.10 -6.42 -16.17
N ALA A 275 -1.18 -6.59 -15.84
CA ALA A 275 -2.28 -6.09 -16.65
C ALA A 275 -2.35 -4.55 -16.64
N ALA A 276 -2.20 -3.92 -15.48
CA ALA A 276 -2.16 -2.47 -15.35
C ALA A 276 -0.98 -1.84 -16.12
N GLN A 277 0.22 -2.43 -16.04
CA GLN A 277 1.38 -2.00 -16.82
C GLN A 277 1.10 -2.08 -18.33
N LYS A 278 0.46 -3.16 -18.80
CA LYS A 278 0.08 -3.33 -20.22
C LYS A 278 -0.88 -2.24 -20.70
N GLN A 279 -1.76 -1.75 -19.84
CA GLN A 279 -2.68 -0.66 -20.13
C GLN A 279 -2.05 0.74 -19.91
N GLY A 280 -0.80 0.81 -19.42
CA GLY A 280 -0.14 2.07 -19.11
C GLY A 280 -0.73 2.80 -17.90
N ILE A 281 -1.33 2.06 -16.96
CA ILE A 281 -1.83 2.57 -15.68
C ILE A 281 -0.65 2.67 -14.70
N ASP A 282 -0.61 3.73 -13.87
CA ASP A 282 0.41 3.87 -12.82
C ASP A 282 0.20 2.79 -11.76
N THR A 283 1.08 1.80 -11.74
CA THR A 283 1.03 0.68 -10.81
C THR A 283 2.42 0.41 -10.24
N ARG A 284 2.45 -0.15 -9.03
CA ARG A 284 3.66 -0.68 -8.40
C ARG A 284 3.36 -1.93 -7.58
N LEU A 285 4.29 -2.87 -7.56
CA LEU A 285 4.19 -4.12 -6.82
C LEU A 285 5.39 -4.32 -5.89
N TYR A 286 5.12 -4.50 -4.60
CA TYR A 286 6.09 -5.04 -3.66
C TYR A 286 5.87 -6.54 -3.48
N THR A 287 6.93 -7.31 -3.59
CA THR A 287 6.88 -8.77 -3.48
C THR A 287 7.58 -9.21 -2.21
N PHE A 288 6.84 -9.82 -1.28
CA PHE A 288 7.43 -10.48 -0.13
C PHE A 288 7.85 -11.90 -0.55
N ASN A 289 9.10 -12.06 -0.98
CA ASN A 289 9.58 -13.35 -1.47
C ASN A 289 9.54 -14.42 -0.37
N GLY A 290 8.93 -15.57 -0.66
CA GLY A 290 8.78 -16.70 0.25
C GLY A 290 7.73 -16.51 1.35
N ALA A 291 7.14 -15.32 1.47
CA ALA A 291 6.14 -15.05 2.50
C ALA A 291 4.75 -15.60 2.10
N ASP A 292 4.01 -16.06 3.08
CA ASP A 292 2.62 -16.52 2.96
C ASP A 292 1.62 -15.33 3.03
N HIS A 293 0.33 -15.63 3.09
CA HIS A 293 -0.77 -14.69 3.11
C HIS A 293 -0.67 -13.68 4.26
N VAL A 294 -0.77 -12.38 3.92
CA VAL A 294 -0.79 -11.26 4.88
C VAL A 294 0.34 -11.38 5.93
N PRO A 295 1.61 -11.40 5.51
CA PRO A 295 2.73 -11.70 6.40
C PRO A 295 2.96 -10.61 7.46
N PHE A 296 2.33 -9.45 7.29
CA PHE A 296 2.32 -8.32 8.21
C PHE A 296 1.22 -8.39 9.28
N SER A 297 0.32 -9.38 9.25
CA SER A 297 -0.73 -9.51 10.27
C SER A 297 -0.22 -10.35 11.44
N GLY A 298 -0.10 -9.72 12.62
CA GLY A 298 0.28 -10.37 13.87
C GLY A 298 1.24 -9.53 14.70
N THR A 299 1.75 -10.10 15.79
CA THR A 299 2.53 -9.38 16.81
C THR A 299 3.97 -9.86 16.95
N SER A 300 4.39 -10.91 16.22
CA SER A 300 5.79 -11.33 16.24
C SER A 300 6.71 -10.25 15.66
N ALA A 301 7.98 -10.25 16.06
CA ALA A 301 8.97 -9.30 15.54
C ALA A 301 9.06 -9.35 14.00
N THR A 302 8.96 -10.53 13.40
CA THR A 302 8.94 -10.71 11.95
C THR A 302 7.70 -10.07 11.31
N GLN A 303 6.50 -10.29 11.87
CA GLN A 303 5.27 -9.68 11.37
C GLN A 303 5.28 -8.15 11.50
N GLN A 304 5.85 -7.61 12.59
CA GLN A 304 6.01 -6.17 12.77
C GLN A 304 6.95 -5.56 11.71
N LYS A 305 8.06 -6.23 11.38
CA LYS A 305 8.95 -5.82 10.28
C LYS A 305 8.25 -5.82 8.91
N TYR A 306 7.41 -6.83 8.65
CA TYR A 306 6.57 -6.83 7.45
C TYR A 306 5.58 -5.65 7.46
N MET A 307 4.96 -5.35 8.60
CA MET A 307 4.05 -4.20 8.73
C MET A 307 4.77 -2.87 8.48
N ASP A 308 5.98 -2.68 9.02
CA ASP A 308 6.78 -1.48 8.77
C ASP A 308 7.14 -1.30 7.30
N THR A 309 7.48 -2.40 6.62
CA THR A 309 7.71 -2.42 5.17
C THR A 309 6.44 -2.06 4.40
N THR A 310 5.31 -2.64 4.79
CA THR A 310 3.98 -2.33 4.23
C THR A 310 3.65 -0.85 4.34
N LEU A 311 3.75 -0.28 5.54
CA LEU A 311 3.46 1.13 5.79
C LEU A 311 4.38 2.05 5.01
N THR A 312 5.69 1.76 4.99
CA THR A 312 6.67 2.57 4.26
C THR A 312 6.40 2.55 2.76
N TYR A 313 6.09 1.38 2.20
CA TYR A 313 5.82 1.23 0.77
C TYR A 313 4.53 1.97 0.37
N VAL A 314 3.46 1.81 1.16
CA VAL A 314 2.17 2.49 0.96
C VAL A 314 2.32 4.00 1.12
N ALA A 315 3.01 4.47 2.16
CA ALA A 315 3.24 5.90 2.39
C ALA A 315 3.98 6.56 1.21
N LYS A 316 5.04 5.92 0.68
CA LYS A 316 5.73 6.42 -0.52
C LYS A 316 4.81 6.51 -1.74
N TYR A 317 3.90 5.54 -1.90
CA TYR A 317 2.93 5.55 -3.00
C TYR A 317 1.93 6.69 -2.85
N LEU A 318 1.28 6.79 -1.69
CA LEU A 318 0.29 7.83 -1.44
C LEU A 318 0.92 9.22 -1.48
N TYR A 319 2.13 9.39 -0.91
CA TYR A 319 2.87 10.65 -0.93
C TYR A 319 3.09 11.16 -2.36
N LYS A 320 3.55 10.28 -3.27
CA LYS A 320 3.73 10.63 -4.70
C LYS A 320 2.43 11.11 -5.34
N HIS A 321 1.32 10.42 -5.12
CA HIS A 321 0.06 10.75 -5.78
C HIS A 321 -0.66 11.94 -5.14
N VAL A 322 -0.45 12.18 -3.85
CA VAL A 322 -0.97 13.35 -3.14
C VAL A 322 -0.21 14.62 -3.52
N THR A 323 1.13 14.56 -3.57
CA THR A 323 1.98 15.76 -3.70
C THR A 323 2.53 15.98 -5.10
N GLY A 324 2.49 14.97 -5.97
CA GLY A 324 3.21 14.95 -7.25
C GLY A 324 4.73 14.74 -7.09
N ILE A 325 5.25 14.66 -5.87
CA ILE A 325 6.68 14.53 -5.59
C ILE A 325 7.00 13.06 -5.44
N THR A 326 7.88 12.53 -6.30
CA THR A 326 8.44 11.20 -6.06
C THR A 326 9.45 11.31 -4.92
N PRO A 327 9.23 10.65 -3.76
CA PRO A 327 10.17 10.74 -2.67
C PRO A 327 11.46 10.06 -3.10
N THR A 328 12.52 10.85 -3.28
CA THR A 328 13.84 10.37 -3.69
C THR A 328 14.54 9.72 -2.50
N SER A 329 14.19 8.47 -2.20
CA SER A 329 15.23 7.47 -1.99
C SER A 329 15.60 6.99 -3.39
N ILE A 330 16.88 7.07 -3.77
CA ILE A 330 17.42 6.66 -5.08
C ILE A 330 16.63 5.46 -5.63
N LEU A 331 16.07 5.62 -6.84
CA LEU A 331 15.24 4.66 -7.55
C LEU A 331 15.72 3.20 -7.35
N GLU A 332 14.85 2.32 -6.86
CA GLU A 332 14.92 0.89 -7.18
C GLU A 332 14.66 0.78 -8.69
N PRO A 333 15.62 0.32 -9.51
CA PRO A 333 15.36 0.14 -10.93
C PRO A 333 14.29 -0.94 -11.11
N LYS A 334 13.33 -0.65 -12.00
CA LYS A 334 12.47 -1.67 -12.62
C LYS A 334 13.32 -2.88 -13.05
N ASN A 335 12.85 -4.08 -12.69
CA ASN A 335 13.15 -5.37 -13.31
C ASN A 335 14.52 -5.49 -13.99
N ASN A 336 15.54 -5.81 -13.20
CA ASN A 336 16.66 -6.62 -13.68
C ASN A 336 16.91 -7.74 -12.65
N SER A 337 17.29 -8.91 -13.16
CA SER A 337 17.11 -10.27 -12.64
C SER A 337 17.89 -10.64 -11.36
N LEU A 338 18.25 -9.68 -10.52
CA LEU A 338 19.02 -9.90 -9.29
C LEU A 338 18.51 -9.02 -8.14
N LEU A 339 17.23 -9.10 -7.79
CA LEU A 339 16.75 -8.42 -6.58
C LEU A 339 17.45 -9.02 -5.35
N PHE A 340 18.07 -8.18 -4.52
CA PHE A 340 18.53 -8.58 -3.19
C PHE A 340 17.74 -7.82 -2.14
N ASP A 341 17.33 -8.49 -1.06
CA ASP A 341 16.73 -7.83 0.09
C ASP A 341 17.75 -7.71 1.22
N CYS A 342 17.61 -6.66 2.03
CA CYS A 342 18.45 -6.43 3.19
C CYS A 342 17.57 -6.16 4.41
N TYR A 343 17.74 -6.94 5.47
CA TYR A 343 16.94 -6.79 6.69
C TYR A 343 17.72 -7.25 7.93
N PRO A 344 17.42 -6.71 9.12
CA PRO A 344 16.57 -5.56 9.34
C PRO A 344 17.21 -4.27 8.82
N ASN A 345 16.38 -3.31 8.44
CA ASN A 345 16.81 -1.94 8.13
C ASN A 345 15.73 -1.00 8.69
N PRO A 346 15.99 -0.29 9.81
CA PRO A 346 17.29 -0.11 10.47
C PRO A 346 17.85 -1.36 11.18
N SER A 347 19.17 -1.44 11.43
CA SER A 347 19.83 -2.51 12.20
C SER A 347 20.83 -1.97 13.23
N THR A 348 20.97 -2.68 14.35
CA THR A 348 21.94 -2.39 15.42
C THR A 348 23.07 -3.42 15.48
N ASP A 349 22.96 -4.54 14.77
CA ASP A 349 23.87 -5.69 14.93
C ASP A 349 24.23 -6.33 13.60
N ILE A 350 23.32 -7.09 12.99
CA ILE A 350 23.56 -7.79 11.73
C ILE A 350 22.51 -7.36 10.70
N ILE A 351 22.92 -7.28 9.44
CA ILE A 351 22.04 -7.17 8.28
C ILE A 351 22.17 -8.44 7.45
N GLU A 352 21.08 -9.16 7.33
CA GLU A 352 20.93 -10.29 6.43
C GLU A 352 20.62 -9.79 5.04
N LEU A 353 21.31 -10.38 4.06
CA LEU A 353 21.13 -10.15 2.65
C LEU A 353 20.62 -11.43 2.03
N THR A 354 19.46 -11.38 1.38
CA THR A 354 18.93 -12.50 0.60
C THR A 354 18.97 -12.17 -0.88
N PHE A 355 19.27 -13.16 -1.70
CA PHE A 355 19.48 -13.02 -3.15
C PHE A 355 18.63 -14.00 -3.93
N THR A 356 18.28 -13.65 -5.17
CA THR A 356 17.50 -14.52 -6.07
C THR A 356 18.36 -15.42 -6.98
N SER A 357 19.69 -15.36 -6.90
CA SER A 357 20.60 -16.13 -7.75
C SER A 357 21.89 -16.50 -7.01
N THR A 358 22.56 -17.58 -7.44
CA THR A 358 23.83 -18.09 -6.90
C THR A 358 25.06 -17.59 -7.67
N GLU A 359 24.91 -16.57 -8.52
CA GLU A 359 26.05 -15.91 -9.14
C GLU A 359 27.00 -15.33 -8.08
N ARG A 360 28.28 -15.16 -8.44
CA ARG A 360 29.26 -14.48 -7.57
C ARG A 360 28.85 -13.01 -7.40
N LYS A 361 28.80 -12.57 -6.14
CA LYS A 361 28.40 -11.21 -5.74
C LYS A 361 29.50 -10.61 -4.89
N GLN A 362 29.86 -9.37 -5.21
CA GLN A 362 30.69 -8.51 -4.38
C GLN A 362 29.76 -7.55 -3.67
N ILE A 363 29.74 -7.59 -2.34
CA ILE A 363 28.89 -6.78 -1.50
C ILE A 363 29.78 -5.78 -0.78
N LYS A 364 29.48 -4.50 -0.92
CA LYS A 364 30.20 -3.40 -0.27
C LYS A 364 29.23 -2.63 0.61
N LEU A 365 29.71 -2.20 1.75
CA LEU A 365 29.06 -1.21 2.58
C LEU A 365 29.86 0.09 2.51
N ILE A 366 29.19 1.16 2.15
CA ILE A 366 29.80 2.46 1.86
C ILE A 366 29.18 3.50 2.80
N ASP A 367 29.99 4.33 3.43
CA ASP A 367 29.52 5.44 4.26
C ASP A 367 28.98 6.62 3.41
N MET A 368 28.44 7.65 4.06
CA MET A 368 27.91 8.83 3.37
C MET A 368 29.00 9.71 2.74
N GLN A 369 30.27 9.50 3.07
CA GLN A 369 31.41 10.17 2.43
C GLN A 369 31.88 9.43 1.16
N GLY A 370 31.28 8.26 0.87
CA GLY A 370 31.65 7.41 -0.27
C GLY A 370 32.80 6.44 0.04
N SER A 371 33.21 6.33 1.30
CA SER A 371 34.28 5.40 1.72
C SER A 371 33.70 4.01 1.94
N GLU A 372 34.37 2.99 1.40
CA GLU A 372 34.05 1.60 1.69
C GLU A 372 34.43 1.28 3.14
N VAL A 373 33.45 0.91 3.96
CA VAL A 373 33.63 0.57 5.37
C VAL A 373 33.65 -0.94 5.61
N LYS A 374 32.98 -1.72 4.76
CA LYS A 374 33.04 -3.19 4.76
C LYS A 374 32.89 -3.74 3.35
N ALA A 375 33.47 -4.91 3.10
CA ALA A 375 33.20 -5.68 1.89
C ALA A 375 33.22 -7.18 2.17
N ILE A 376 32.30 -7.91 1.54
CA ILE A 376 32.24 -9.37 1.56
C ILE A 376 31.96 -9.89 0.14
N GLU A 377 32.25 -11.16 -0.11
CA GLU A 377 31.85 -11.84 -1.33
C GLU A 377 31.03 -13.09 -1.01
N THR A 378 30.05 -13.40 -1.85
CA THR A 378 29.24 -14.62 -1.72
C THR A 378 28.83 -15.15 -3.10
N ASN A 379 28.68 -16.46 -3.20
CA ASN A 379 27.94 -17.14 -4.27
C ASN A 379 26.66 -17.80 -3.73
N GLY A 380 26.37 -17.66 -2.44
CA GLY A 380 25.16 -18.15 -1.79
C GLY A 380 23.93 -17.29 -2.10
N LEU A 381 22.77 -17.83 -1.72
CA LEU A 381 21.50 -17.10 -1.71
C LEU A 381 21.37 -16.18 -0.49
N GLU A 382 22.30 -16.26 0.45
CA GLU A 382 22.32 -15.48 1.68
C GLU A 382 23.72 -14.94 1.97
N ALA A 383 23.79 -13.81 2.66
CA ALA A 383 24.99 -13.27 3.28
C ALA A 383 24.64 -12.44 4.52
N GLN A 384 25.60 -12.22 5.40
CA GLN A 384 25.44 -11.41 6.60
C GLN A 384 26.49 -10.31 6.66
N LEU A 385 26.05 -9.10 7.00
CA LEU A 385 26.92 -7.96 7.30
C LEU A 385 26.76 -7.59 8.77
N LEU A 386 27.82 -7.75 9.55
CA LEU A 386 27.89 -7.17 10.89
C LEU A 386 28.01 -5.65 10.77
N VAL A 387 27.17 -4.91 11.48
CA VAL A 387 27.14 -3.44 11.53
C VAL A 387 27.25 -2.89 12.96
N SER A 388 27.31 -3.76 13.98
CA SER A 388 27.40 -3.38 15.41
C SER A 388 28.61 -2.50 15.76
N ASP A 389 29.66 -2.58 14.95
CA ASP A 389 30.93 -1.85 15.08
C ASP A 389 30.96 -0.53 14.31
N LEU A 390 29.90 -0.22 13.56
CA LEU A 390 29.80 0.99 12.75
C LEU A 390 29.16 2.13 13.54
N ALA A 391 29.50 3.36 13.18
CA ALA A 391 28.84 4.53 13.73
C ALA A 391 27.35 4.55 13.34
N LYS A 392 26.52 5.09 14.24
CA LYS A 392 25.09 5.29 13.94
C LYS A 392 24.96 6.25 12.76
N GLY A 393 24.22 5.87 11.74
CA GLY A 393 24.12 6.66 10.51
C GLY A 393 23.59 5.88 9.32
N MET A 394 23.41 6.59 8.21
CA MET A 394 23.05 5.96 6.94
C MET A 394 24.29 5.39 6.26
N TYR A 395 24.13 4.22 5.66
CA TYR A 395 25.13 3.60 4.80
C TYR A 395 24.47 3.12 3.51
N LEU A 396 25.28 2.84 2.50
CA LEU A 396 24.87 2.29 1.22
C LEU A 396 25.44 0.89 1.06
N ILE A 397 24.56 -0.11 0.94
CA ILE A 397 24.94 -1.44 0.48
C ILE A 397 24.96 -1.42 -1.05
N GLU A 398 26.12 -1.71 -1.63
CA GLU A 398 26.27 -1.96 -3.07
C GLU A 398 26.53 -3.45 -3.30
N VAL A 399 25.74 -4.07 -4.17
CA VAL A 399 25.90 -5.46 -4.61
C VAL A 399 26.22 -5.47 -6.09
N LYS A 400 27.42 -5.92 -6.43
CA LYS A 400 27.93 -6.07 -7.79
C LYS A 400 27.99 -7.54 -8.18
N SER A 401 27.37 -7.87 -9.30
CA SER A 401 27.47 -9.17 -9.98
C SER A 401 28.20 -9.01 -11.31
N THR A 402 28.34 -10.10 -12.07
CA THR A 402 28.91 -10.07 -13.44
C THR A 402 28.04 -9.23 -14.40
N SER A 403 26.73 -9.14 -14.14
CA SER A 403 25.75 -8.53 -15.06
C SER A 403 25.10 -7.25 -14.53
N SER A 404 25.28 -6.91 -13.25
CA SER A 404 24.57 -5.80 -12.60
C SER A 404 25.30 -5.18 -11.41
N VAL A 405 24.94 -3.94 -11.10
CA VAL A 405 25.27 -3.27 -9.83
C VAL A 405 23.97 -2.74 -9.24
N LEU A 406 23.66 -3.12 -8.00
CA LEU A 406 22.46 -2.72 -7.28
C LEU A 406 22.83 -2.09 -5.95
N ARG A 407 21.99 -1.18 -5.46
CA ARG A 407 22.28 -0.39 -4.28
C ARG A 407 21.05 -0.23 -3.39
N LYS A 408 21.20 -0.42 -2.08
CA LYS A 408 20.17 -0.16 -1.08
C LYS A 408 20.74 0.67 0.07
N HIS A 409 19.99 1.67 0.54
CA HIS A 409 20.36 2.41 1.74
C HIS A 409 19.97 1.60 2.97
N ILE A 410 20.83 1.63 3.98
CA ILE A 410 20.56 1.07 5.30
C ILE A 410 20.77 2.13 6.37
N LEU A 411 20.07 1.98 7.49
CA LEU A 411 20.26 2.79 8.70
C LEU A 411 20.87 1.91 9.79
N VAL A 412 22.04 2.30 10.30
CA VAL A 412 22.67 1.70 11.48
C VAL A 412 22.28 2.52 12.72
N GLN A 413 21.79 1.86 13.77
CA GLN A 413 21.18 2.49 14.95
C GLN A 413 21.93 2.29 16.25
#